data_AF-A0A3B9KXQ8-F1
#
_entry.id   AF-A0A3B9KXQ8-F1
#
_cell.length_a   1.000
_cell.length_b   1.000
_cell.length_c   1.000
_cell.angle_alpha   90.00
_cell.angle_beta   90.00
_cell.angle_gamma   90.00
#
_symmetry.space_group_name_H-M   'P 1'
#
loop_
_entity.id
_entity.type
_entity.pdbx_description
1 polymer ?
#
loop_
_entity_poly.entity_id
_entity_poly.type
_entity_poly.pdbx_seq_one_letter_code
_entity_poly.pdbx_strand_id
1 'polypeptide(L)'
;MNIPDIDDVRQHLIAKPGQSFSLAARPTRDPILFDDKEDAKTSLKKDAAVINELKDMLYAHKKQSVLVVLQGMDTAGKSGTIRSVFADTTPLGMEVKAFKAPSKNELARDYLWRVHNAVPK
;
A
#
# COMPACT_ATOMS: atom_id res chain seq x y z
N MET A 1 13.87 18.78 -10.78
CA MET A 1 13.06 17.81 -10.01
C MET A 1 13.35 16.46 -10.60
N ASN A 2 14.11 15.63 -9.89
CA ASN A 2 14.44 14.27 -10.32
C ASN A 2 13.44 13.34 -9.65
N ILE A 3 12.24 13.23 -10.21
CA ILE A 3 11.22 12.30 -9.70
C ILE A 3 11.54 10.92 -10.30
N PRO A 4 11.76 9.88 -9.48
CA PRO A 4 12.13 8.56 -9.98
C PRO A 4 10.99 7.96 -10.81
N ASP A 5 11.37 7.16 -11.80
CA ASP A 5 10.47 6.30 -12.55
C ASP A 5 9.96 5.16 -11.65
N ILE A 6 8.79 4.61 -11.96
CA ILE A 6 8.28 3.39 -11.32
C ILE A 6 9.29 2.23 -11.41
N ASP A 7 10.07 2.12 -12.48
CA ASP A 7 11.08 1.07 -12.62
C ASP A 7 12.27 1.29 -11.67
N ASP A 8 12.69 2.54 -11.43
CA ASP A 8 13.68 2.89 -10.39
C ASP A 8 13.16 2.49 -9.00
N VAL A 9 11.91 2.87 -8.69
CA VAL A 9 11.25 2.54 -7.41
C VAL A 9 11.15 1.03 -7.22
N ARG A 10 10.78 0.28 -8.26
CA ARG A 10 10.67 -1.19 -8.22
C ARG A 10 12.01 -1.85 -7.99
N GLN A 11 13.04 -1.42 -8.72
CA GLN A 11 14.39 -1.95 -8.57
C GLN A 11 14.91 -1.74 -7.14
N HIS A 12 14.58 -0.59 -6.55
CA HIS A 12 15.02 -0.25 -5.20
C HIS A 12 14.24 -0.97 -4.10
N LEU A 13 12.91 -1.03 -4.18
CA LEU A 13 12.05 -1.45 -3.06
C LEU A 13 11.55 -2.90 -3.12
N ILE A 14 11.47 -3.54 -4.29
CA ILE A 14 10.89 -4.89 -4.39
C ILE A 14 11.79 -5.96 -3.77
N ALA A 15 11.23 -6.77 -2.88
CA ALA A 15 11.83 -8.03 -2.44
C ALA A 15 11.64 -9.09 -3.54
N LYS A 16 12.75 -9.59 -4.11
CA LYS A 16 12.71 -10.52 -5.24
C LYS A 16 12.25 -11.92 -4.79
N PRO A 17 11.30 -12.56 -5.51
CA PRO A 17 10.86 -13.92 -5.20
C PRO A 17 12.02 -14.91 -5.20
N GLY A 18 12.02 -15.83 -4.21
CA GLY A 18 13.04 -16.89 -4.09
C GLY A 18 14.43 -16.42 -3.65
N GLN A 19 14.63 -15.13 -3.38
CA GLN A 19 15.91 -14.60 -2.89
C GLN A 19 15.87 -14.41 -1.37
N SER A 20 17.02 -14.61 -0.72
CA SER A 20 17.18 -14.27 0.70
C SER A 20 16.97 -12.78 0.91
N PHE A 21 16.17 -12.42 1.92
CA PHE A 21 15.85 -11.03 2.24
C PHE A 21 16.33 -10.71 3.66
N SER A 22 17.16 -9.67 3.79
CA SER A 22 17.69 -9.21 5.09
C SER A 22 17.15 -7.83 5.42
N LEU A 23 16.42 -7.73 6.55
CA LEU A 23 15.96 -6.44 7.07
C LEU A 23 17.11 -5.56 7.56
N ALA A 24 18.21 -6.16 8.04
CA ALA A 24 19.40 -5.41 8.47
C ALA A 24 20.07 -4.65 7.32
N ALA A 25 19.89 -5.12 6.08
CA ALA A 25 20.37 -4.45 4.88
C ALA A 25 19.40 -3.39 4.33
N ARG A 26 18.25 -3.15 4.99
CA ARG A 26 17.23 -2.20 4.58
C ARG A 26 17.19 -1.01 5.54
N PRO A 27 17.79 0.14 5.17
CA PRO A 27 17.77 1.31 6.05
C PRO A 27 16.33 1.82 6.23
N THR A 28 16.00 2.26 7.45
CA THR A 28 14.66 2.81 7.78
C THR A 28 14.46 4.25 7.30
N ARG A 29 15.56 4.91 6.91
CA ARG A 29 15.56 6.20 6.22
C ARG A 29 16.24 6.01 4.88
N ASP A 30 15.57 6.46 3.83
CA ASP A 30 15.98 6.22 2.47
C ASP A 30 16.03 7.53 1.68
N PRO A 31 17.21 8.17 1.56
CA PRO A 31 17.38 9.39 0.77
C PRO A 31 17.68 9.10 -0.71
N ILE A 32 17.62 7.83 -1.16
CA ILE A 32 18.11 7.45 -2.50
C ILE A 32 17.08 7.80 -3.58
N LEU A 33 15.79 7.63 -3.31
CA LEU A 33 14.74 7.84 -4.30
C LEU A 33 14.38 9.32 -4.51
N PHE A 34 14.57 10.16 -3.49
CA PHE A 34 14.21 11.57 -3.55
C PHE A 34 15.31 12.41 -2.90
N ASP A 35 15.80 13.39 -3.65
CA ASP A 35 16.85 14.33 -3.19
C ASP A 35 16.36 15.20 -2.03
N ASP A 36 15.09 15.63 -2.07
CA ASP A 36 14.47 16.39 -1.00
C ASP A 36 12.98 16.02 -0.78
N LYS A 37 12.45 16.57 0.32
CA LYS A 37 11.08 16.30 0.78
C LYS A 37 10.01 16.93 -0.12
N GLU A 38 10.31 18.05 -0.78
CA GLU A 38 9.34 18.75 -1.62
C GLU A 38 9.15 18.01 -2.96
N ASP A 39 10.22 17.43 -3.50
CA ASP A 39 10.15 16.52 -4.66
C ASP A 39 9.27 15.29 -4.34
N ALA A 40 9.48 14.66 -3.17
CA ALA A 40 8.67 13.53 -2.72
C ALA A 40 7.18 13.89 -2.55
N LYS A 41 6.87 15.06 -1.98
CA LYS A 41 5.48 15.55 -1.86
C LYS A 41 4.85 15.83 -3.21
N THR A 42 5.63 16.34 -4.17
CA THR A 42 5.16 16.63 -5.52
C THR A 42 4.83 15.32 -6.26
N SER A 43 5.70 14.31 -6.16
CA SER A 43 5.40 12.96 -6.68
C SER A 43 4.15 12.38 -6.03
N LEU A 44 4.05 12.40 -4.70
CA LEU A 44 2.89 11.86 -3.97
C LEU A 44 1.57 12.46 -4.45
N LYS A 45 1.50 13.78 -4.65
CA LYS A 45 0.28 14.44 -5.14
C LYS A 45 -0.09 13.98 -6.56
N LYS A 46 0.91 13.87 -7.43
CA LYS A 46 0.73 13.40 -8.81
C LYS A 46 0.23 11.95 -8.82
N ASP A 47 0.87 11.08 -8.04
CA ASP A 47 0.54 9.66 -7.97
C ASP A 47 -0.84 9.44 -7.34
N ALA A 48 -1.21 10.20 -6.31
CA ALA A 48 -2.53 10.14 -5.69
C ALA A 48 -3.66 10.50 -6.67
N ALA A 49 -3.45 11.51 -7.52
CA ALA A 49 -4.40 11.87 -8.57
C ALA A 49 -4.58 10.74 -9.59
N VAL A 50 -3.46 10.15 -10.06
CA VAL A 50 -3.48 9.01 -11.00
C VAL A 50 -4.16 7.78 -10.36
N ILE A 51 -3.88 7.49 -9.08
CA ILE A 51 -4.54 6.40 -8.35
C ILE A 51 -6.05 6.62 -8.31
N ASN A 52 -6.53 7.84 -8.06
CA ASN A 52 -7.96 8.11 -8.02
C ASN A 52 -8.64 7.80 -9.37
N GLU A 53 -8.06 8.27 -10.48
CA GLU A 53 -8.55 8.02 -11.85
C GLU A 53 -8.54 6.52 -12.18
N LEU A 54 -7.43 5.84 -11.91
CA LEU A 54 -7.31 4.40 -12.16
C LEU A 54 -8.29 3.58 -11.33
N LYS A 55 -8.57 4.00 -10.09
CA LYS A 55 -9.58 3.37 -9.24
C LYS A 55 -10.99 3.54 -9.82
N ASP A 56 -11.33 4.71 -10.35
CA ASP A 56 -12.64 4.93 -10.99
C ASP A 56 -12.82 4.02 -12.22
N MET A 57 -11.77 3.90 -13.03
CA MET A 57 -11.73 2.97 -14.16
C MET A 57 -11.85 1.51 -13.72
N LEU A 58 -11.12 1.11 -12.67
CA LEU A 58 -11.19 -0.24 -12.10
C LEU A 58 -12.61 -0.58 -11.63
N TYR A 59 -13.23 0.36 -10.89
CA TYR A 59 -14.59 0.20 -10.37
C TYR A 59 -15.64 0.11 -11.48
N ALA A 60 -15.51 0.92 -12.53
CA ALA A 60 -16.40 0.87 -13.69
C ALA A 60 -16.23 -0.44 -14.49
N HIS A 61 -15.00 -0.95 -14.63
CA HIS A 61 -14.69 -2.11 -15.46
C HIS A 61 -15.17 -3.44 -14.85
N LYS A 62 -15.19 -3.59 -13.52
CA LYS A 62 -15.71 -4.77 -12.78
C LYS A 62 -15.13 -6.14 -13.21
N LYS A 63 -13.88 -6.18 -13.70
CA LYS A 63 -13.20 -7.44 -14.09
C LYS A 63 -12.01 -7.80 -13.22
N GLN A 64 -11.50 -6.85 -12.46
CA GLN A 64 -10.29 -7.00 -11.67
C GLN A 64 -10.49 -6.34 -10.32
N SER A 65 -9.78 -6.84 -9.32
CA SER A 65 -9.72 -6.26 -7.99
C SER A 65 -8.26 -6.05 -7.59
N VAL A 66 -8.02 -5.09 -6.69
CA VAL A 66 -6.69 -4.74 -6.18
C VAL A 66 -6.71 -4.84 -4.66
N LEU A 67 -5.81 -5.67 -4.11
CA LEU A 67 -5.61 -5.80 -2.67
C LEU A 67 -4.30 -5.12 -2.27
N VAL A 68 -4.39 -4.13 -1.38
CA VAL A 68 -3.23 -3.45 -0.80
C VAL A 68 -3.07 -3.90 0.66
N VAL A 69 -1.93 -4.50 0.99
CA VAL A 69 -1.63 -4.96 2.36
C VAL A 69 -0.60 -4.02 2.99
N LEU A 70 -0.95 -3.44 4.14
CA LEU A 70 -0.05 -2.58 4.92
C LEU A 70 0.35 -3.29 6.23
N GLN A 71 1.66 -3.57 6.36
CA GLN A 71 2.26 -4.20 7.55
C GLN A 71 3.43 -3.38 8.07
N GLY A 72 3.64 -3.43 9.38
CA GLY A 72 4.70 -2.69 10.05
C GLY A 72 4.48 -2.61 11.54
N MET A 73 5.52 -2.23 12.29
CA MET A 73 5.48 -2.07 13.74
C MET A 73 4.43 -1.03 14.18
N ASP A 74 4.12 -1.02 15.47
CA ASP A 74 3.34 0.06 16.06
C ASP A 74 4.02 1.40 15.80
N THR A 75 3.22 2.43 15.53
CA THR A 75 3.69 3.78 15.15
C THR A 75 4.46 3.88 13.81
N ALA A 76 4.59 2.80 13.03
CA ALA A 76 5.28 2.81 11.73
C ALA A 76 4.57 3.61 10.61
N GLY A 77 3.51 4.37 10.92
CA GLY A 77 2.88 5.27 9.96
C GLY A 77 1.80 4.66 9.05
N LYS A 78 1.42 3.38 9.21
CA LYS A 78 0.42 2.69 8.37
C LYS A 78 -0.87 3.51 8.11
N SER A 79 -1.46 4.06 9.17
CA SER A 79 -2.68 4.88 9.05
C SER A 79 -2.40 6.24 8.38
N GLY A 80 -1.20 6.79 8.55
CA GLY A 80 -0.75 7.99 7.86
C GLY A 80 -0.62 7.75 6.35
N THR A 81 -0.02 6.61 5.96
CA THR A 81 0.08 6.20 4.55
C THR A 81 -1.30 6.12 3.90
N ILE A 82 -2.29 5.50 4.54
CA ILE A 82 -3.66 5.44 4.01
C ILE A 82 -4.21 6.85 3.80
N ARG A 83 -4.09 7.72 4.81
CA ARG A 83 -4.61 9.10 4.75
C ARG A 83 -3.91 9.95 3.71
N SER A 84 -2.63 9.75 3.46
CA SER A 84 -1.85 10.57 2.53
C SER A 84 -1.99 10.10 1.08
N VAL A 85 -1.96 8.79 0.83
CA VAL A 85 -2.02 8.23 -0.54
C VAL A 85 -3.44 8.26 -1.08
N PHE A 86 -4.43 7.94 -0.25
CA PHE A 86 -5.83 7.83 -0.68
C PHE A 86 -6.69 9.03 -0.27
N ALA A 87 -6.06 10.16 0.09
CA ALA A 87 -6.77 11.37 0.53
C ALA A 87 -7.84 11.83 -0.47
N ASP A 88 -7.46 11.83 -1.75
CA ASP A 88 -8.25 12.35 -2.86
C ASP A 88 -8.99 11.23 -3.62
N THR A 89 -8.91 9.99 -3.11
CA THR A 89 -9.54 8.84 -3.73
C THR A 89 -11.02 8.76 -3.33
N THR A 90 -11.95 8.69 -4.30
CA THR A 90 -13.37 8.56 -3.95
C THR A 90 -13.61 7.28 -3.12
N PRO A 91 -14.40 7.35 -2.03
CA PRO A 91 -14.69 6.19 -1.18
C PRO A 91 -15.43 5.07 -1.91
N LEU A 92 -16.10 5.37 -3.03
CA LEU A 92 -16.84 4.39 -3.79
C LEU A 92 -15.90 3.34 -4.39
N GLY A 93 -16.15 2.06 -4.11
CA GLY A 93 -15.30 0.96 -4.57
C GLY A 93 -14.02 0.76 -3.76
N MET A 94 -13.85 1.47 -2.63
CA MET A 94 -12.71 1.31 -1.74
C MET A 94 -13.17 0.78 -0.36
N GLU A 95 -12.54 -0.29 0.12
CA GLU A 95 -12.76 -0.84 1.46
C GLU A 95 -11.45 -0.84 2.26
N VAL A 96 -11.53 -0.44 3.53
CA VAL A 96 -10.39 -0.49 4.46
C VAL A 96 -10.70 -1.47 5.59
N LYS A 97 -10.01 -2.62 5.60
CA LYS A 97 -10.13 -3.60 6.67
C LYS A 97 -8.98 -3.52 7.67
N ALA A 98 -9.27 -3.04 8.87
CA ALA A 98 -8.32 -3.05 9.99
C ALA A 98 -8.45 -4.35 10.80
N PHE A 99 -7.43 -5.20 10.70
CA PHE A 99 -7.34 -6.45 11.45
C PHE A 99 -6.84 -6.20 12.88
N LYS A 100 -7.68 -6.50 13.89
CA LYS A 100 -7.35 -6.44 15.32
C LYS A 100 -7.19 -7.86 15.89
N ALA A 101 -7.01 -7.95 17.21
CA ALA A 101 -7.03 -9.22 17.92
C ALA A 101 -8.25 -10.06 17.50
N PRO A 102 -8.08 -11.35 17.13
CA PRO A 102 -9.18 -12.16 16.66
C PRO A 102 -10.28 -12.35 17.70
N SER A 103 -11.53 -12.32 17.26
CA SER A 103 -12.68 -12.65 18.12
C SER A 103 -12.75 -14.16 18.38
N LYS A 104 -13.54 -14.58 19.38
CA LYS A 104 -13.79 -16.01 19.65
C LYS A 104 -14.29 -16.77 18.42
N ASN A 105 -15.12 -16.12 17.60
CA ASN A 105 -15.69 -16.70 16.38
C ASN A 105 -14.60 -16.88 15.30
N GLU A 106 -13.71 -15.91 15.16
CA GLU A 106 -12.58 -16.00 14.23
C GLU A 106 -11.56 -17.06 14.68
N LEU A 107 -11.30 -17.19 15.98
CA LEU A 107 -10.40 -18.20 16.54
C LEU A 107 -10.93 -19.64 16.41
N ALA A 108 -12.23 -19.81 16.21
CA ALA A 108 -12.85 -21.12 15.99
C ALA A 108 -12.70 -21.63 14.54
N ARG A 109 -11.95 -20.91 13.69
CA ARG A 109 -11.73 -21.21 12.27
C ARG A 109 -10.25 -21.10 11.94
N ASP A 110 -9.87 -21.46 10.71
CA ASP A 110 -8.51 -21.22 10.24
C ASP A 110 -8.21 -19.71 10.15
N TYR A 111 -6.93 -19.35 10.28
CA TYR A 111 -6.51 -17.95 10.36
C TYR A 111 -6.77 -17.15 9.07
N LEU A 112 -6.88 -17.83 7.92
CA LEU A 112 -7.17 -17.18 6.63
C LEU A 112 -8.65 -16.90 6.45
N TRP A 113 -9.55 -17.61 7.13
CA TRP A 113 -11.00 -17.42 6.99
C TRP A 113 -11.42 -15.95 7.07
N ARG A 114 -10.95 -15.21 8.09
CA ARG A 114 -11.30 -13.79 8.26
C ARG A 114 -10.66 -12.88 7.20
N VAL A 115 -9.52 -13.28 6.65
CA VAL A 115 -8.79 -12.55 5.62
C VAL A 115 -9.47 -12.76 4.27
N HIS A 116 -9.81 -14.01 3.93
CA HIS A 116 -10.56 -14.37 2.73
C HIS A 116 -11.94 -13.69 2.69
N ASN A 117 -12.61 -13.52 3.83
CA ASN A 117 -13.88 -12.79 3.89
C ASN A 117 -13.76 -11.28 3.60
N ALA A 118 -12.54 -10.72 3.66
CA ALA A 118 -12.27 -9.30 3.46
C ALA A 118 -11.49 -8.99 2.17
N VAL A 119 -11.30 -9.98 1.28
CA VAL A 119 -10.69 -9.71 -0.03
C VAL A 119 -11.66 -8.88 -0.89
N PRO A 120 -11.14 -7.98 -1.74
CA PRO A 120 -11.97 -7.21 -2.66
C PRO A 120 -12.63 -8.15 -3.67
N LYS A 121 -13.89 -7.87 -4.00
CA LYS A 121 -14.73 -8.66 -4.89
C LYS A 121 -14.82 -8.07 -6.29
#